data_AF-A0A8T1BI27-F1
#
_entry.id   AF-A0A8T1BI27-F1
#
_cell.length_a   1.000
_cell.length_b   1.000
_cell.length_c   1.000
_cell.angle_alpha   90.00
_cell.angle_beta   90.00
_cell.angle_gamma   90.00
#
_symmetry.space_group_name_H-M   'P 1'
#
loop_
_entity.id
_entity.type
_entity.pdbx_description
1 polymer ?
#
loop_
_entity_poly.entity_id
_entity_poly.type
_entity_poly.pdbx_seq_one_letter_code
_entity_poly.pdbx_strand_id
1 'polypeptide(L)'
;MDISIDKEKGTYWSLLGLYKHADVLRWFREEAEERFPSIALLARIHLGKVSSSASQERVFSSGGIVMGSLHTITAHRRVEKKLLLRHNRQKIVQMKQDAKKAKEQQEA
;
A
#
# COMPACT_ATOMS: atom_id res chain seq x y z
N MET A 1 -1.21 -12.48 17.33
CA MET A 1 0.22 -12.77 17.50
C MET A 1 0.69 -11.88 18.63
N ASP A 2 1.09 -12.48 19.74
CA ASP A 2 1.49 -11.76 20.96
C ASP A 2 2.65 -10.79 20.68
N ILE A 3 2.45 -9.54 21.09
CA ILE A 3 3.37 -8.42 20.92
C ILE A 3 4.39 -8.36 22.10
N SER A 4 4.12 -9.14 23.15
CA SER A 4 4.92 -9.27 24.35
C SER A 4 5.77 -10.55 24.32
N ILE A 5 7.06 -10.40 24.61
CA ILE A 5 7.93 -11.53 24.95
C ILE A 5 7.80 -11.72 26.45
N ASP A 6 7.12 -12.79 26.88
CA ASP A 6 7.06 -13.13 28.30
C ASP A 6 8.22 -14.06 28.67
N LYS A 7 8.97 -13.66 29.70
CA LYS A 7 9.55 -14.55 30.70
C LYS A 7 9.90 -13.77 31.97
N GLU A 8 9.03 -13.92 32.96
CA GLU A 8 9.25 -13.83 34.42
C GLU A 8 9.67 -12.49 35.08
N LYS A 9 10.03 -11.41 34.37
CA LYS A 9 10.41 -10.13 35.04
C LYS A 9 9.84 -8.83 34.45
N GLY A 10 8.83 -8.92 33.59
CA GLY A 10 8.13 -7.76 33.03
C GLY A 10 7.82 -7.94 31.55
N THR A 11 6.73 -7.34 31.08
CA THR A 11 6.36 -7.34 29.67
C THR A 11 7.37 -6.52 28.87
N TYR A 12 8.22 -7.20 28.11
CA TYR A 12 9.09 -6.55 27.12
C TYR A 12 8.39 -6.55 25.76
N TRP A 13 8.22 -5.35 25.19
CA TRP A 13 7.69 -5.19 23.83
C TRP A 13 8.77 -5.61 22.82
N SER A 14 8.45 -6.53 21.90
CA SER A 14 9.40 -6.80 20.82
C SER A 14 9.46 -5.57 19.92
N LEU A 15 10.65 -4.99 19.75
CA LEU A 15 10.84 -3.75 18.97
C LEU A 15 10.31 -3.92 17.54
N LEU A 16 10.55 -5.09 16.95
CA LEU A 16 10.09 -5.44 15.60
C LEU A 16 8.57 -5.59 15.53
N GLY A 17 7.95 -6.17 16.56
CA GLY A 17 6.50 -6.28 16.68
C GLY A 17 5.84 -4.93 16.83
N LEU A 18 6.42 -4.04 17.64
CA LEU A 18 5.96 -2.67 17.80
C LEU A 18 6.07 -1.89 16.48
N TYR A 19 7.18 -2.04 15.75
CA TYR A 19 7.38 -1.37 14.46
C TYR A 19 6.35 -1.80 13.40
N LYS A 20 5.88 -3.06 13.45
CA LYS A 20 4.83 -3.56 12.54
C LYS A 20 3.47 -2.87 12.76
N HIS A 21 3.22 -2.35 13.96
CA HIS A 21 1.98 -1.64 14.30
C HIS A 21 2.11 -0.12 14.17
N ALA A 22 3.32 0.40 14.07
CA ALA A 22 3.59 1.83 13.88
C ALA A 22 3.47 2.20 12.39
N ASP A 23 2.33 2.76 11.99
CA ASP A 23 2.18 3.39 10.68
C ASP A 23 2.74 4.83 10.73
N VAL A 24 4.02 4.95 10.40
CA VAL A 24 4.75 6.22 10.39
C VAL A 24 4.15 7.22 9.39
N LEU A 25 3.65 6.75 8.25
CA LEU A 25 3.02 7.62 7.25
C LEU A 25 1.66 8.14 7.71
N ARG A 26 0.91 7.33 8.47
CA ARG A 26 -0.32 7.77 9.13
C ARG A 26 -0.03 8.83 10.19
N TRP A 27 0.96 8.60 11.05
CA TRP A 27 1.36 9.58 12.07
C TRP A 27 1.80 10.92 11.47
N PHE A 28 2.54 10.90 10.35
CA PHE A 28 2.88 12.16 9.66
C PHE A 28 1.67 12.85 9.02
N ARG A 29 0.62 12.12 8.68
CA ARG A 29 -0.61 12.67 8.09
C ARG A 29 -1.55 13.25 9.14
N GLU A 30 -1.69 12.59 10.28
CA GLU A 30 -2.70 12.95 11.29
C GLU A 30 -2.13 13.97 12.28
N GLU A 31 -0.98 13.69 12.90
CA GLU A 31 -0.43 14.51 13.98
C GLU A 31 0.62 15.52 13.52
N ALA A 32 1.52 15.10 12.63
CA ALA A 32 2.61 15.99 12.21
C ALA A 32 2.15 17.06 11.22
N GLU A 33 1.05 16.83 10.48
CA GLU A 33 0.53 17.79 9.51
C GLU A 33 -0.05 19.04 10.19
N GLU A 34 -0.69 18.87 11.34
CA GLU A 34 -1.19 19.99 12.16
C GLU A 34 -0.06 20.86 12.70
N ARG A 35 1.05 20.24 13.14
CA ARG A 35 2.14 20.95 13.81
C ARG A 35 3.24 21.43 12.86
N PHE A 36 3.52 20.68 11.80
CA PHE A 36 4.62 20.90 10.86
C PHE A 36 4.22 20.51 9.43
N PRO A 37 3.35 21.28 8.75
CA PRO A 37 2.79 20.89 7.45
C PRO A 37 3.84 20.65 6.36
N SER A 38 4.89 21.49 6.30
CA SER A 38 5.97 21.36 5.32
C SER A 38 6.85 20.13 5.56
N ILE A 39 7.21 19.87 6.82
CA ILE A 39 8.05 18.72 7.21
C ILE A 39 7.26 17.43 7.06
N ALA A 40 5.99 17.41 7.46
CA ALA A 40 5.10 16.28 7.28
C ALA A 40 4.93 15.90 5.80
N LEU A 41 4.78 16.90 4.92
CA LEU A 41 4.72 16.68 3.49
C LEU A 41 6.03 16.09 2.95
N LEU A 42 7.18 16.66 3.34
CA LEU A 42 8.49 16.18 2.91
C LEU A 42 8.77 14.75 3.39
N ALA A 43 8.44 14.45 4.64
CA ALA A 43 8.61 13.12 5.24
C ALA A 43 7.74 12.08 4.52
N ARG A 44 6.48 12.39 4.22
CA ARG A 44 5.59 11.47 3.47
C ARG A 44 6.10 11.21 2.06
N ILE A 45 6.62 12.22 1.37
CA ILE A 45 7.22 12.04 0.03
C ILE A 45 8.48 11.19 0.13
N HIS A 46 9.36 11.48 1.09
CA HIS A 46 10.64 10.77 1.23
C HIS A 46 10.44 9.30 1.63
N LEU A 47 9.61 9.05 2.64
CA LEU A 47 9.32 7.71 3.16
C LEU A 47 8.35 6.92 2.27
N GLY A 48 7.49 7.60 1.51
CA GLY A 48 6.58 6.97 0.55
C GLY A 48 7.28 6.44 -0.70
N LYS A 49 8.55 6.82 -0.94
CA LYS A 49 9.36 6.25 -2.02
C LYS A 49 9.74 4.82 -1.64
N VAL A 50 9.28 3.88 -2.45
CA VAL A 50 9.67 2.48 -2.31
C VAL A 50 11.19 2.39 -2.51
N SER A 51 11.91 1.91 -1.50
CA SER A 51 13.37 1.81 -1.51
C SER A 51 13.91 0.77 -2.49
N SER A 52 13.03 -0.03 -3.11
CA SER A 52 13.38 -1.11 -4.03
C SER A 52 12.49 -1.13 -5.28
N SER A 53 13.15 -1.29 -6.43
CA SER A 53 12.51 -1.57 -7.73
C SER A 53 11.83 -2.95 -7.77
N ALA A 54 12.10 -3.84 -6.81
CA ALA A 54 11.58 -5.21 -6.78
C ALA A 54 10.04 -5.28 -6.80
N SER A 55 9.39 -4.24 -6.25
CA SER A 55 7.93 -4.08 -6.33
C SER A 55 7.44 -3.90 -7.77
N GLN A 56 8.16 -3.12 -8.58
CA GLN A 56 7.89 -2.92 -10.00
C GLN A 56 8.33 -4.13 -10.82
N GLU A 57 9.45 -4.77 -10.49
CA GLU A 57 9.91 -5.99 -11.15
C GLU A 57 8.89 -7.13 -11.03
N ARG A 58 8.21 -7.28 -9.88
CA ARG A 58 7.11 -8.25 -9.76
C ARG A 58 5.96 -7.94 -10.73
N VAL A 59 5.67 -6.67 -10.96
CA VAL A 59 4.68 -6.22 -11.95
C VAL A 59 5.18 -6.55 -13.36
N PHE A 60 6.44 -6.25 -13.68
CA PHE A 60 7.04 -6.53 -14.98
C PHE A 60 7.17 -8.02 -15.30
N SER A 61 7.55 -8.87 -14.34
CA SER A 61 7.59 -10.33 -14.53
C SER A 61 6.21 -10.89 -14.85
N SER A 62 5.17 -10.36 -14.20
CA SER A 62 3.79 -10.74 -14.51
C SER A 62 3.31 -10.18 -15.87
N GLY A 63 3.86 -9.03 -16.28
CA GLY A 63 3.68 -8.44 -17.60
C GLY A 63 4.38 -9.24 -18.70
N GLY A 64 5.56 -9.81 -18.43
CA GLY A 64 6.31 -10.66 -19.37
C GLY A 64 5.56 -11.93 -19.77
N ILE A 65 4.72 -12.48 -18.88
CA ILE A 65 3.81 -13.59 -19.22
C ILE A 65 2.70 -13.13 -20.17
N VAL A 66 2.20 -11.90 -20.00
CA VAL A 66 1.15 -11.30 -20.85
C VAL A 66 1.71 -10.78 -22.19
N MET A 67 3.00 -10.40 -22.20
CA MET A 67 3.74 -9.85 -23.36
C MET A 67 4.62 -10.91 -24.05
N GLY A 68 4.56 -12.18 -23.61
CA GLY A 68 5.41 -13.26 -24.10
C GLY A 68 5.06 -13.70 -25.52
N SER A 69 6.08 -14.16 -26.25
CA SER A 69 6.10 -14.46 -27.70
C SER A 69 4.92 -15.29 -28.25
N LEU A 70 4.25 -16.11 -27.43
CA LEU A 70 3.24 -17.06 -27.89
C LEU A 70 1.77 -16.61 -27.71
N HIS A 71 1.48 -15.47 -27.09
CA HIS A 71 0.09 -15.04 -26.88
C HIS A 71 -0.12 -13.56 -27.22
N THR A 72 -0.79 -13.34 -28.36
CA THR A 72 -1.52 -12.12 -28.72
C THR A 72 -0.71 -10.83 -28.58
N ILE A 73 -0.29 -10.29 -29.74
CA ILE A 73 0.01 -8.86 -29.91
C ILE A 73 -1.26 -8.08 -29.55
N THR A 74 -1.47 -7.91 -28.26
CA THR A 74 -2.48 -7.02 -27.72
C THR A 74 -1.79 -5.67 -27.74
N ALA A 75 -2.33 -4.69 -28.46
CA ALA A 75 -1.73 -3.36 -28.57
C ALA A 75 -1.24 -2.87 -27.20
N HIS A 76 -0.02 -2.31 -27.15
CA HIS A 76 0.71 -1.93 -25.91
C HIS A 76 -0.20 -1.31 -24.83
N ARG A 77 -1.06 -0.38 -25.26
CA ARG A 77 -2.06 0.32 -24.42
C ARG A 77 -3.02 -0.60 -23.68
N ARG A 78 -3.44 -1.71 -24.28
CA ARG A 78 -4.34 -2.71 -23.66
C ARG A 78 -3.61 -3.56 -22.62
N VAL A 79 -2.32 -3.85 -22.84
CA VAL A 79 -1.52 -4.62 -21.90
C VAL A 79 -1.19 -3.80 -20.66
N GLU A 80 -0.79 -2.54 -20.83
CA GLU A 80 -0.61 -1.59 -19.73
C GLU A 80 -1.88 -1.51 -18.88
N LYS A 81 -3.03 -1.30 -19.51
CA LYS A 81 -4.32 -1.21 -18.81
C LYS A 81 -4.64 -2.50 -18.05
N LYS A 82 -4.42 -3.67 -18.66
CA LYS A 82 -4.66 -4.98 -18.03
C LYS A 82 -3.74 -5.18 -16.83
N LEU A 83 -2.47 -4.80 -16.94
CA LEU A 83 -1.48 -4.92 -15.88
C LEU A 83 -1.80 -4.01 -14.69
N LEU A 84 -2.13 -2.74 -14.96
CA LEU A 84 -2.55 -1.77 -13.96
C LEU A 84 -3.81 -2.22 -13.22
N LEU A 85 -4.83 -2.69 -13.95
CA LEU A 85 -6.06 -3.18 -13.33
C LEU A 85 -5.85 -4.44 -12.49
N ARG A 86 -4.97 -5.35 -12.95
CA ARG A 86 -4.65 -6.58 -12.22
C ARG A 86 -3.93 -6.28 -10.92
N HIS A 87 -2.90 -5.43 -10.96
CA HIS A 87 -2.09 -5.12 -9.79
C HIS A 87 -2.87 -4.28 -8.77
N ASN A 88 -3.73 -3.37 -9.24
CA ASN A 88 -4.55 -2.53 -8.36
C ASN A 88 -5.92 -3.14 -8.00
N ARG A 89 -6.17 -4.43 -8.33
CA ARG A 89 -7.50 -5.05 -8.18
C ARG A 89 -8.06 -4.92 -6.76
N GLN A 90 -7.24 -5.20 -5.74
CA GLN A 90 -7.67 -5.12 -4.34
C GLN A 90 -8.07 -3.69 -3.96
N LYS A 91 -7.27 -2.70 -4.36
CA LYS A 91 -7.59 -1.28 -4.10
C LYS A 91 -8.85 -0.83 -4.84
N ILE A 92 -9.05 -1.27 -6.08
CA ILE A 92 -10.27 -0.99 -6.86
C ILE A 92 -11.50 -1.60 -6.17
N VAL A 93 -11.41 -2.83 -5.66
CA VAL A 93 -12.50 -3.47 -4.92
C VAL A 93 -12.82 -2.67 -3.65
N GLN A 94 -11.80 -2.28 -2.88
CA GLN A 94 -11.98 -1.46 -1.69
C GLN A 94 -12.68 -0.13 -2.02
N MET A 95 -12.20 0.61 -3.03
CA MET A 95 -12.81 1.87 -3.44
C MET A 95 -14.28 1.71 -3.88
N LYS A 96 -14.63 0.60 -4.52
CA LYS A 96 -16.03 0.30 -4.88
C LYS A 96 -16.90 0.05 -3.66
N GLN A 97 -16.38 -0.63 -2.64
CA GLN A 97 -17.08 -0.86 -1.39
C GLN A 97 -17.27 0.45 -0.61
N ASP A 98 -16.23 1.27 -0.53
CA ASP A 98 -16.28 2.58 0.14
C ASP A 98 -17.28 3.51 -0.56
N ALA A 99 -17.29 3.54 -1.89
CA ALA A 99 -18.25 4.31 -2.68
C ALA A 99 -19.70 3.83 -2.49
N LYS A 100 -19.92 2.51 -2.31
CA LYS A 100 -21.25 1.96 -2.02
C LYS A 100 -21.74 2.41 -0.65
N LYS A 101 -20.88 2.31 0.38
CA LYS A 101 -21.19 2.77 1.75
C LYS A 101 -21.49 4.26 1.81
N ALA A 102 -20.75 5.09 1.08
CA ALA A 102 -20.97 6.53 1.03
C ALA A 102 -22.34 6.91 0.43
N LYS A 103 -22.83 6.15 -0.57
CA LYS A 103 -24.17 6.34 -1.13
C LYS A 103 -25.27 5.94 -0.15
N GLU A 104 -25.11 4.81 0.52
CA GLU A 104 -26.05 4.33 1.54
C GLU A 104 -26.17 5.32 2.73
N GLN A 105 -25.10 6.06 3.05
CA GLN A 105 -25.10 7.11 4.08
C GLN A 105 -25.71 8.45 3.63
N GLN A 106 -25.82 8.71 2.32
CA GLN A 106 -26.49 9.89 1.77
C GLN A 106 -28.00 9.70 1.60
N GLU A 107 -28.45 8.46 1.51
CA GLU A 107 -29.87 8.08 1.34
C GLU A 107 -30.58 7.78 2.68
N ALA A 108 -29.85 7.82 3.80
CA ALA A 108 -30.34 7.66 5.17
C ALA A 108 -30.43 9.01 5.90
#